data_AF-A0A0A3HWR5-F1
#
_entry.id   AF-A0A0A3HWR5-F1
#
_cell.length_a   1.000
_cell.length_b   1.000
_cell.length_c   1.000
_cell.angle_alpha   90.00
_cell.angle_beta   90.00
_cell.angle_gamma   90.00
#
_symmetry.space_group_name_H-M   'P 1'
#
loop_
_entity.id
_entity.type
_entity.pdbx_description
1 polymer ?
#
loop_
_entity_poly.entity_id
_entity_poly.type
_entity_poly.pdbx_seq_one_letter_code
_entity_poly.pdbx_strand_id
1 'polypeptide(L)'
;MNVLDVLEKLDTLEILYEPIYSADEHVLVGYEVIGFILEGNLYKAKDLIYDDTIPAELRIELQHYIVEESIKASKEQLKDLSLYLPCNPNLLMSDFGEAYFNLLKKNIEVSLLPQIYLVIPEHKVKGDFEQLLHPIRYIKTYGVKVALDNIGSKSNLDKILMLEPTVLKINVNQLNYNKWGAQNHVFTTIQSLALKIGATLMFDNIQTDYQLHHAWKNGARYFKGENLQKPVTEFISRFTLKEKFRSECQHFISTEKKLLESKYVEIKNLQKTISTIVEEVKPSSKNVESLLQLSKRLEAYAFRFYICNEEGFQTSPNIFFKDGAWNVQNNAIGKNWSWRPYFLFNIIKMRNDEKGQFSSVYSDIETGELTRTYSMPVNNKEFVFIDIMYDYLFEHNIVN
;
A
#
# COMPACT_ATOMS: atom_id res chain seq x y z
N MET A 1 16.11 14.18 31.53
CA MET A 1 15.33 13.74 32.71
C MET A 1 16.24 12.88 33.57
N ASN A 2 16.14 13.01 34.89
CA ASN A 2 16.86 12.14 35.83
C ASN A 2 16.04 10.86 36.10
N VAL A 3 16.67 9.85 36.69
CA VAL A 3 16.06 8.56 37.06
C VAL A 3 14.84 8.74 37.97
N LEU A 4 14.91 9.68 38.93
CA LEU A 4 13.78 10.01 39.81
C LEU A 4 12.56 10.48 39.01
N ASP A 5 12.75 11.32 37.99
CA ASP A 5 11.66 11.85 37.17
C ASP A 5 10.93 10.72 36.42
N VAL A 6 11.60 9.61 36.08
CA VAL A 6 10.96 8.48 35.39
C VAL A 6 10.20 7.60 36.38
N LEU A 7 10.75 7.42 37.58
CA LEU A 7 10.11 6.60 38.63
C LEU A 7 8.85 7.28 39.19
N GLU A 8 8.87 8.58 39.43
CA GLU A 8 7.67 9.34 39.83
C GLU A 8 6.58 9.32 38.74
N LYS A 9 6.98 9.15 37.47
CA LYS A 9 6.05 9.04 36.33
C LYS A 9 5.39 7.68 36.20
N LEU A 10 5.93 6.62 36.81
CA LEU A 10 5.26 5.31 36.83
C LEU A 10 3.96 5.36 37.62
N ASP A 11 3.91 6.16 38.69
CA ASP A 11 2.73 6.30 39.54
C ASP A 11 1.57 7.07 38.87
N THR A 12 1.87 7.85 37.81
CA THR A 12 0.89 8.63 37.03
C THR A 12 0.66 8.08 35.62
N LEU A 13 1.19 6.89 35.34
CA LEU A 13 1.05 6.20 34.07
C LEU A 13 -0.33 5.55 33.99
N GLU A 14 -1.07 5.92 32.96
CA GLU A 14 -2.33 5.30 32.61
C GLU A 14 -2.20 4.59 31.25
N ILE A 15 -3.08 3.61 30.99
CA ILE A 15 -3.10 2.80 29.78
C ILE A 15 -4.39 3.08 29.01
N LEU A 16 -4.26 3.51 27.75
CA LEU A 16 -5.37 3.56 26.80
C LEU A 16 -5.30 2.40 25.83
N TYR A 17 -6.48 2.02 25.39
CA TYR A 17 -6.72 1.06 24.33
C TYR A 17 -7.31 1.81 23.14
N GLU A 18 -6.54 1.94 22.07
CA GLU A 18 -7.02 2.53 20.82
C GLU A 18 -7.73 1.46 19.99
N PRO A 19 -9.04 1.60 19.69
CA PRO A 19 -9.80 0.57 19.01
C PRO A 19 -9.42 0.43 17.53
N ILE A 20 -9.38 -0.81 17.05
CA ILE A 20 -9.07 -1.16 15.66
C ILE A 20 -10.30 -1.80 15.01
N TYR A 21 -10.80 -1.20 13.93
CA TYR A 21 -11.97 -1.69 13.20
C TYR A 21 -11.57 -2.41 11.92
N SER A 22 -12.35 -3.41 11.51
CA SER A 22 -12.11 -4.17 10.27
C SER A 22 -13.05 -3.78 9.13
N ALA A 23 -12.54 -3.80 7.89
CA ALA A 23 -13.30 -3.54 6.68
C ALA A 23 -14.33 -4.63 6.34
N ASP A 24 -14.05 -5.88 6.72
CA ASP A 24 -14.82 -7.06 6.32
C ASP A 24 -16.10 -7.23 7.16
N GLU A 25 -15.96 -7.14 8.47
CA GLU A 25 -17.08 -7.30 9.42
C GLU A 25 -17.64 -5.97 9.93
N HIS A 26 -16.91 -4.86 9.74
CA HIS A 26 -17.24 -3.52 10.26
C HIS A 26 -17.27 -3.48 11.80
N VAL A 27 -16.57 -4.39 12.46
CA VAL A 27 -16.55 -4.52 13.92
C VAL A 27 -15.18 -4.18 14.48
N LEU A 28 -15.14 -3.95 15.78
CA LEU A 28 -13.89 -3.88 16.54
C LEU A 28 -13.23 -5.26 16.56
N VAL A 29 -11.96 -5.35 16.14
CA VAL A 29 -11.21 -6.61 16.06
C VAL A 29 -9.97 -6.64 16.95
N GLY A 30 -9.62 -5.51 17.56
CA GLY A 30 -8.51 -5.45 18.49
C GLY A 30 -8.26 -4.06 19.04
N TYR A 31 -7.27 -3.96 19.90
CA TYR A 31 -6.83 -2.70 20.49
C TYR A 31 -5.32 -2.54 20.34
N GLU A 32 -4.88 -1.30 20.10
CA GLU A 32 -3.49 -0.91 20.30
C GLU A 32 -3.30 -0.28 21.67
N VAL A 33 -2.33 -0.80 22.40
CA VAL A 33 -1.98 -0.34 23.75
C VAL A 33 -1.12 0.92 23.65
N ILE A 34 -1.53 1.94 24.40
CA ILE A 34 -0.82 3.22 24.49
C ILE A 34 -0.67 3.60 25.96
N GLY A 35 0.57 3.69 26.44
CA GLY A 35 0.85 4.30 27.74
C GLY A 35 0.88 5.83 27.65
N PHE A 36 0.27 6.51 28.60
CA PHE A 36 0.26 7.97 28.70
C PHE A 36 0.48 8.42 30.15
N ILE A 37 1.17 9.55 30.30
CA ILE A 37 1.52 10.11 31.61
C ILE A 37 0.80 11.45 31.75
N LEU A 38 0.04 11.59 32.84
CA LEU A 38 -0.75 12.79 33.17
C LEU A 38 0.03 13.72 34.11
N GLU A 39 0.77 14.68 33.55
CA GLU A 39 1.52 15.69 34.33
C GLU A 39 1.26 17.11 33.79
N GLY A 40 0.03 17.61 33.94
CA GLY A 40 -0.39 18.93 33.44
C GLY A 40 -0.51 19.04 31.91
N ASN A 41 0.33 18.33 31.16
CA ASN A 41 0.25 18.03 29.73
C ASN A 41 0.26 16.50 29.54
N LEU A 42 -0.36 16.04 28.46
CA LEU A 42 -0.47 14.61 28.13
C LEU A 42 0.78 14.14 27.35
N TYR A 43 1.63 13.31 27.96
CA TYR A 43 2.82 12.75 27.31
C TYR A 43 2.62 11.29 26.91
N LYS A 44 3.08 10.89 25.72
CA LYS A 44 3.06 9.48 25.30
C LYS A 44 4.27 8.75 25.88
N ALA A 45 4.05 7.66 26.62
CA ALA A 45 5.13 6.84 27.18
C ALA A 45 6.09 6.29 26.11
N LYS A 46 5.59 6.11 24.87
CA LYS A 46 6.40 5.75 23.70
C LYS A 46 7.58 6.71 23.49
N ASP A 47 7.42 8.01 23.76
CA ASP A 47 8.49 8.97 23.53
C ASP A 47 9.65 8.73 24.51
N LEU A 48 9.35 8.37 25.76
CA LEU A 48 10.35 8.01 26.77
C LEU A 48 11.02 6.66 26.47
N ILE A 49 10.27 5.65 26.01
CA ILE A 49 10.80 4.31 25.68
C ILE A 49 11.84 4.37 24.54
N TYR A 50 11.77 5.39 23.69
CA TYR A 50 12.69 5.58 22.56
C TYR A 50 13.71 6.71 22.78
N ASP A 51 13.73 7.36 23.95
CA ASP A 51 14.70 8.39 24.28
C ASP A 51 16.00 7.77 24.83
N ASP A 52 17.08 7.80 24.05
CA ASP A 52 18.36 7.23 24.46
C ASP A 52 19.07 8.01 25.57
N THR A 53 18.58 9.20 25.94
CA THR A 53 19.09 9.92 27.10
C THR A 53 18.66 9.28 28.43
N ILE A 54 17.64 8.40 28.39
CA ILE A 54 17.16 7.64 29.54
C ILE A 54 17.86 6.26 29.58
N PRO A 55 18.36 5.82 30.76
CA PRO A 55 18.95 4.49 30.94
C PRO A 55 18.07 3.37 30.37
N ALA A 56 18.72 2.36 29.76
CA ALA A 56 18.00 1.28 29.08
C ALA A 56 17.14 0.47 30.05
N GLU A 57 17.61 0.27 31.28
CA GLU A 57 16.94 -0.48 32.34
C GLU A 57 15.56 0.12 32.67
N LEU A 58 15.49 1.44 32.82
CA LEU A 58 14.23 2.14 33.10
C LEU A 58 13.26 2.09 31.91
N ARG A 59 13.79 2.17 30.69
CA ARG A 59 12.96 2.07 29.47
C ARG A 59 12.40 0.66 29.29
N ILE A 60 13.19 -0.37 29.64
CA ILE A 60 12.75 -1.78 29.66
C ILE A 60 11.64 -1.95 30.70
N GLU A 61 11.86 -1.46 31.93
CA GLU A 61 10.88 -1.53 33.01
C GLU A 61 9.56 -0.87 32.62
N LEU A 62 9.61 0.36 32.07
CA LEU A 62 8.42 1.08 31.60
C LEU A 62 7.67 0.32 30.50
N GLN A 63 8.40 -0.23 29.51
CA GLN A 63 7.77 -1.02 28.45
C GLN A 63 7.12 -2.29 29.00
N HIS A 64 7.82 -3.03 29.86
CA HIS A 64 7.32 -4.26 30.45
C HIS A 64 6.10 -3.99 31.34
N TYR A 65 6.11 -2.91 32.12
CA TYR A 65 4.95 -2.51 32.92
C TYR A 65 3.71 -2.27 32.07
N ILE A 66 3.83 -1.46 31.00
CA ILE A 66 2.71 -1.18 30.07
C ILE A 66 2.17 -2.47 29.47
N VAL A 67 3.06 -3.36 29.03
CA VAL A 67 2.68 -4.65 28.44
C VAL A 67 2.00 -5.55 29.46
N GLU A 68 2.56 -5.67 30.66
CA GLU A 68 2.05 -6.55 31.71
C GLU A 68 0.64 -6.14 32.16
N GLU A 69 0.46 -4.86 32.50
CA GLU A 69 -0.81 -4.34 32.98
C GLU A 69 -1.88 -4.40 31.89
N SER A 70 -1.52 -4.14 30.63
CA SER A 70 -2.44 -4.29 29.51
C SER A 70 -2.93 -5.72 29.33
N ILE A 71 -2.02 -6.69 29.43
CA ILE A 71 -2.36 -8.12 29.31
C ILE A 71 -3.27 -8.55 30.45
N LYS A 72 -2.97 -8.13 31.68
CA LYS A 72 -3.78 -8.45 32.86
C LYS A 72 -5.21 -7.92 32.71
N ALA A 73 -5.36 -6.69 32.21
CA ALA A 73 -6.65 -6.08 31.97
C ALA A 73 -7.43 -6.75 30.82
N SER A 74 -6.75 -7.24 29.78
CA SER A 74 -7.38 -7.72 28.54
C SER A 74 -7.67 -9.24 28.48
N LYS A 75 -7.51 -9.98 29.58
CA LYS A 75 -7.56 -11.48 29.56
C LYS A 75 -8.85 -12.04 28.94
N GLU A 76 -9.99 -11.46 29.27
CA GLU A 76 -11.28 -11.91 28.73
C GLU A 76 -11.44 -11.49 27.27
N GLN A 77 -11.02 -10.28 26.92
CA GLN A 77 -11.11 -9.72 25.58
C GLN A 77 -10.25 -10.47 24.58
N LEU A 78 -9.10 -11.01 25.00
CA LEU A 78 -8.19 -11.79 24.14
C LEU A 78 -8.85 -13.03 23.53
N LYS A 79 -10.00 -13.51 24.03
CA LYS A 79 -10.74 -14.62 23.41
C LYS A 79 -11.31 -14.24 22.04
N ASP A 80 -11.70 -12.97 21.88
CA ASP A 80 -12.40 -12.48 20.69
C ASP A 80 -11.68 -11.35 19.95
N LEU A 81 -10.71 -10.70 20.60
CA LEU A 81 -10.03 -9.50 20.12
C LEU A 81 -8.52 -9.67 20.18
N SER A 82 -7.84 -9.08 19.21
CA SER A 82 -6.38 -9.03 19.20
C SER A 82 -5.83 -7.84 20.00
N LEU A 83 -4.63 -8.00 20.57
CA LEU A 83 -3.94 -6.94 21.29
C LEU A 83 -2.61 -6.59 20.61
N TYR A 84 -2.45 -5.31 20.28
CA TYR A 84 -1.26 -4.76 19.65
C TYR A 84 -0.41 -4.10 20.73
N LEU A 85 0.71 -4.75 21.04
CA LEU A 85 1.61 -4.37 22.13
C LEU A 85 2.82 -3.61 21.60
N PRO A 86 3.23 -2.51 22.25
CA PRO A 86 4.43 -1.78 21.86
C PRO A 86 5.68 -2.65 22.08
N CYS A 87 6.52 -2.78 21.05
CA CYS A 87 7.77 -3.52 21.12
C CYS A 87 8.90 -2.69 20.53
N ASN A 88 9.75 -2.10 21.39
CA ASN A 88 10.98 -1.46 20.97
C ASN A 88 12.02 -2.52 20.62
N PRO A 89 12.41 -2.65 19.33
CA PRO A 89 13.33 -3.71 18.90
C PRO A 89 14.71 -3.57 19.53
N ASN A 90 15.15 -2.35 19.87
CA ASN A 90 16.45 -2.12 20.50
C ASN A 90 16.47 -2.61 21.96
N LEU A 91 15.34 -2.45 22.66
CA LEU A 91 15.20 -2.95 24.04
C LEU A 91 15.00 -4.47 24.03
N LEU A 92 14.25 -5.00 23.05
CA LEU A 92 14.11 -6.44 22.86
C LEU A 92 15.48 -7.12 22.69
N MET A 93 16.44 -6.46 22.04
CA MET A 93 17.78 -7.02 21.84
C MET A 93 18.70 -6.95 23.07
N SER A 94 18.30 -6.28 24.16
CA SER A 94 19.12 -6.20 25.37
C SER A 94 19.38 -7.56 26.02
N ASP A 95 18.43 -8.49 25.89
CA ASP A 95 18.46 -9.84 26.44
C ASP A 95 17.97 -10.88 25.42
N PHE A 96 18.09 -10.57 24.11
CA PHE A 96 17.55 -11.40 23.02
C PHE A 96 16.08 -11.79 23.22
N GLY A 97 15.27 -10.88 23.75
CA GLY A 97 13.82 -10.98 23.86
C GLY A 97 13.32 -11.92 24.95
N GLU A 98 14.23 -12.43 25.79
CA GLU A 98 13.90 -13.43 26.81
C GLU A 98 12.90 -12.91 27.84
N ALA A 99 13.15 -11.75 28.46
CA ALA A 99 12.27 -11.18 29.47
C ALA A 99 10.91 -10.80 28.88
N TYR A 100 10.88 -10.16 27.71
CA TYR A 100 9.63 -9.79 27.04
C TYR A 100 8.80 -11.03 26.72
N PHE A 101 9.42 -12.10 26.20
CA PHE A 101 8.69 -13.31 25.88
C PHE A 101 8.23 -14.09 27.11
N ASN A 102 9.04 -14.13 28.17
CA ASN A 102 8.65 -14.72 29.44
C ASN A 102 7.49 -13.96 30.09
N LEU A 103 7.44 -12.63 29.93
CA LEU A 103 6.31 -11.81 30.35
C LEU A 103 5.02 -12.23 29.64
N LEU A 104 5.06 -12.46 28.32
CA LEU A 104 3.91 -12.98 27.57
C LEU A 104 3.49 -14.37 28.07
N LYS A 105 4.44 -15.32 28.14
CA LYS A 105 4.14 -16.71 28.56
C LYS A 105 3.61 -16.82 29.99
N LYS A 106 4.06 -15.95 30.90
CA LYS A 106 3.61 -15.95 32.30
C LYS A 106 2.16 -15.47 32.43
N ASN A 107 1.74 -14.52 31.60
CA ASN A 107 0.49 -13.80 31.76
C ASN A 107 -0.61 -14.22 30.77
N ILE A 108 -0.25 -14.91 29.68
CA ILE A 108 -1.14 -15.32 28.60
C ILE A 108 -1.08 -16.83 28.41
N GLU A 109 -2.24 -17.48 28.29
CA GLU A 109 -2.32 -18.88 27.87
C GLU A 109 -1.77 -19.07 26.46
N VAL A 110 -1.03 -20.16 26.22
CA VAL A 110 -0.38 -20.40 24.92
C VAL A 110 -1.37 -20.40 23.75
N SER A 111 -2.61 -20.84 23.96
CA SER A 111 -3.69 -20.82 22.98
C SER A 111 -4.12 -19.41 22.54
N LEU A 112 -3.88 -18.40 23.38
CA LEU A 112 -4.25 -17.00 23.14
C LEU A 112 -3.07 -16.15 22.60
N LEU A 113 -1.84 -16.67 22.62
CA LEU A 113 -0.69 -15.99 22.01
C LEU A 113 -0.90 -15.59 20.53
N PRO A 114 -1.65 -16.34 19.70
CA PRO A 114 -2.00 -15.92 18.35
C PRO A 114 -2.81 -14.61 18.22
N GLN A 115 -3.33 -14.09 19.33
CA GLN A 115 -4.07 -12.82 19.39
C GLN A 115 -3.15 -11.63 19.67
N ILE A 116 -1.87 -11.88 19.94
CA ILE A 116 -0.88 -10.84 20.22
C ILE A 116 -0.17 -10.41 18.95
N TYR A 117 -0.09 -9.10 18.75
CA TYR A 117 0.71 -8.45 17.71
C TYR A 117 1.80 -7.61 18.36
N LEU A 118 3.06 -7.89 18.04
CA LEU A 118 4.17 -7.02 18.42
C LEU A 118 4.25 -5.86 17.43
N VAL A 119 4.07 -4.64 17.91
CA VAL A 119 4.15 -3.42 17.12
C VAL A 119 5.60 -2.95 17.09
N ILE A 120 6.29 -3.16 15.96
CA ILE A 120 7.72 -2.89 15.79
C ILE A 120 7.93 -1.81 14.71
N PRO A 121 8.50 -0.64 15.06
CA PRO A 121 8.93 0.34 14.06
C PRO A 121 10.29 -0.05 13.48
N GLU A 122 10.30 -0.75 12.34
CA GLU A 122 11.53 -1.29 11.71
C GLU A 122 12.60 -0.22 11.45
N HIS A 123 12.18 0.99 11.07
CA HIS A 123 13.06 2.12 10.78
C HIS A 123 13.81 2.66 12.01
N LYS A 124 13.44 2.23 13.22
CA LYS A 124 14.11 2.59 14.49
C LYS A 124 15.07 1.53 14.99
N VAL A 125 15.24 0.40 14.29
CA VAL A 125 16.20 -0.63 14.67
C VAL A 125 17.63 -0.10 14.52
N LYS A 126 18.42 -0.25 15.57
CA LYS A 126 19.86 0.05 15.63
C LYS A 126 20.63 -1.27 15.69
N GLY A 127 21.85 -1.26 15.17
CA GLY A 127 22.71 -2.45 15.17
C GLY A 127 22.36 -3.45 14.06
N ASP A 128 22.69 -4.71 14.32
CA ASP A 128 22.55 -5.80 13.34
C ASP A 128 21.09 -6.28 13.25
N PHE A 129 20.46 -6.03 12.10
CA PHE A 129 19.07 -6.39 11.85
C PHE A 129 18.86 -7.91 11.75
N GLU A 130 19.85 -8.67 11.26
CA GLU A 130 19.75 -10.12 11.14
C GLU A 130 19.65 -10.76 12.53
N GLN A 131 20.35 -10.21 13.52
CA GLN A 131 20.28 -10.70 14.90
C GLN A 131 18.89 -10.54 15.51
N LEU A 132 18.18 -9.46 15.18
CA LEU A 132 16.80 -9.21 15.62
C LEU A 132 15.82 -10.27 15.11
N LEU A 133 16.12 -10.93 13.98
CA LEU A 133 15.25 -11.96 13.42
C LEU A 133 15.17 -13.20 14.32
N HIS A 134 16.23 -13.53 15.06
CA HIS A 134 16.25 -14.72 15.91
C HIS A 134 15.17 -14.69 17.02
N PRO A 135 15.12 -13.67 17.90
CA PRO A 135 14.09 -13.62 18.93
C PRO A 135 12.68 -13.47 18.34
N ILE A 136 12.53 -12.69 17.26
CA ILE A 136 11.22 -12.51 16.61
C ILE A 136 10.71 -13.84 16.03
N ARG A 137 11.56 -14.58 15.31
CA ARG A 137 11.19 -15.90 14.77
C ARG A 137 10.84 -16.87 15.87
N TYR A 138 11.60 -16.88 16.96
CA TYR A 138 11.29 -17.73 18.13
C TYR A 138 9.94 -17.37 18.76
N ILE A 139 9.63 -16.09 18.97
CA ILE A 139 8.33 -15.67 19.50
C ILE A 139 7.19 -16.03 18.52
N LYS A 140 7.41 -15.89 17.21
CA LYS A 140 6.45 -16.27 16.16
C LYS A 140 6.14 -17.77 16.15
N THR A 141 7.03 -18.66 16.61
CA THR A 141 6.71 -20.12 16.66
C THR A 141 5.56 -20.44 17.62
N TYR A 142 5.22 -19.52 18.52
CA TYR A 142 4.08 -19.62 19.43
C TYR A 142 2.81 -18.95 18.88
N GLY A 143 2.83 -18.51 17.61
CA GLY A 143 1.69 -17.89 16.93
C GLY A 143 1.59 -16.38 17.10
N VAL A 144 2.43 -15.76 17.94
CA VAL A 144 2.50 -14.30 18.08
C VAL A 144 2.82 -13.67 16.72
N LYS A 145 2.11 -12.59 16.40
CA LYS A 145 2.20 -11.91 15.10
C LYS A 145 3.03 -10.64 15.22
N VAL A 146 3.45 -10.12 14.07
CA VAL A 146 4.19 -8.86 13.98
C VAL A 146 3.40 -7.85 13.16
N ALA A 147 3.30 -6.64 13.70
CA ALA A 147 2.78 -5.47 13.01
C ALA A 147 3.90 -4.44 12.86
N LEU A 148 4.21 -4.01 11.63
CA LEU A 148 5.23 -2.99 11.42
C LEU A 148 4.63 -1.60 11.49
N ASP A 149 5.26 -0.73 12.27
CA ASP A 149 4.77 0.62 12.55
C ASP A 149 5.39 1.66 11.60
N ASN A 150 4.59 2.65 11.21
CA ASN A 150 5.01 3.80 10.39
C ASN A 150 5.63 3.41 9.03
N ILE A 151 5.00 2.47 8.32
CA ILE A 151 5.39 2.07 6.97
C ILE A 151 5.12 3.20 5.97
N GLY A 152 6.06 3.48 5.07
CA GLY A 152 5.98 4.55 4.08
C GLY A 152 7.30 4.84 3.38
N SER A 153 7.58 6.11 3.09
CA SER A 153 8.73 6.53 2.27
C SER A 153 10.11 6.23 2.86
N LYS A 154 10.19 6.04 4.18
CA LYS A 154 11.43 5.69 4.87
C LYS A 154 11.59 4.17 5.09
N SER A 155 10.65 3.38 4.60
CA SER A 155 10.65 1.95 4.84
C SER A 155 11.65 1.21 3.96
N ASN A 156 12.27 0.18 4.52
CA ASN A 156 13.14 -0.71 3.78
C ASN A 156 12.40 -2.02 3.44
N LEU A 157 12.25 -2.31 2.14
CA LEU A 157 11.49 -3.47 1.67
C LEU A 157 12.14 -4.80 2.10
N ASP A 158 13.48 -4.89 2.10
CA ASP A 158 14.18 -6.10 2.52
C ASP A 158 13.93 -6.39 4.00
N LYS A 159 13.97 -5.35 4.85
CA LYS A 159 13.64 -5.47 6.28
C LYS A 159 12.19 -5.89 6.51
N ILE A 160 11.25 -5.36 5.73
CA ILE A 160 9.84 -5.78 5.78
C ILE A 160 9.73 -7.26 5.43
N LEU A 161 10.39 -7.70 4.36
CA LEU A 161 10.37 -9.10 3.91
C LEU A 161 10.96 -10.05 4.96
N MET A 162 12.08 -9.69 5.56
CA MET A 162 12.77 -10.50 6.57
C MET A 162 11.95 -10.70 7.86
N LEU A 163 11.19 -9.69 8.27
CA LEU A 163 10.32 -9.76 9.47
C LEU A 163 9.03 -10.54 9.22
N GLU A 164 8.63 -10.68 7.95
CA GLU A 164 7.39 -11.37 7.52
C GLU A 164 6.17 -10.96 8.38
N PRO A 165 5.78 -9.67 8.36
CA PRO A 165 4.73 -9.17 9.22
C PRO A 165 3.35 -9.58 8.75
N THR A 166 2.40 -9.66 9.68
CA THR A 166 0.98 -9.89 9.38
C THR A 166 0.25 -8.57 9.08
N VAL A 167 0.77 -7.45 9.59
CA VAL A 167 0.16 -6.11 9.45
C VAL A 167 1.23 -5.08 9.10
N LEU A 168 0.95 -4.23 8.12
CA LEU A 168 1.72 -3.03 7.81
C LEU A 168 0.88 -1.80 8.20
N LYS A 169 1.33 -1.05 9.19
CA LYS A 169 0.65 0.15 9.68
C LYS A 169 1.15 1.38 8.94
N ILE A 170 0.23 2.13 8.34
CA ILE A 170 0.49 3.31 7.54
C ILE A 170 -0.22 4.49 8.18
N ASN A 171 0.49 5.60 8.34
CA ASN A 171 -0.12 6.83 8.82
C ASN A 171 -0.85 7.55 7.69
N VAL A 172 -2.12 7.86 7.89
CA VAL A 172 -2.95 8.48 6.85
C VAL A 172 -2.46 9.89 6.45
N ASN A 173 -1.71 10.58 7.31
CA ASN A 173 -1.11 11.88 6.97
C ASN A 173 0.09 11.75 6.03
N GLN A 174 0.70 10.56 5.98
CA GLN A 174 1.59 10.21 4.89
C GLN A 174 0.84 10.00 3.58
N LEU A 175 -0.50 10.21 3.56
CA LEU A 175 -1.34 10.35 2.38
C LEU A 175 -1.75 11.82 2.04
N ASN A 176 -1.01 12.84 2.49
CA ASN A 176 -1.11 14.25 2.02
C ASN A 176 -1.24 14.52 0.50
N TYR A 177 -2.46 14.85 0.09
CA TYR A 177 -2.96 15.14 -1.26
C TYR A 177 -2.28 16.27 -2.05
N ASN A 178 -1.76 17.31 -1.40
CA ASN A 178 -1.31 18.54 -2.09
C ASN A 178 0.07 18.40 -2.77
N LYS A 179 0.78 17.28 -2.59
CA LYS A 179 2.07 17.01 -3.26
C LYS A 179 2.00 15.90 -4.32
N TRP A 180 0.83 15.31 -4.57
CA TRP A 180 0.73 14.09 -5.38
C TRP A 180 -0.32 14.17 -6.48
N GLY A 181 0.04 14.89 -7.54
CA GLY A 181 -0.45 14.52 -8.85
C GLY A 181 0.15 13.16 -9.22
N ALA A 182 -0.73 12.18 -9.45
CA ALA A 182 -0.43 10.77 -9.72
C ALA A 182 0.08 9.95 -8.52
N GLN A 183 -0.77 9.02 -8.07
CA GLN A 183 -0.50 7.85 -7.25
C GLN A 183 0.95 7.71 -6.74
N ASN A 184 1.17 7.99 -5.46
CA ASN A 184 2.48 7.85 -4.85
C ASN A 184 2.96 6.38 -4.99
N HIS A 185 3.89 6.16 -5.93
CA HIS A 185 4.42 4.85 -6.31
C HIS A 185 4.94 4.05 -5.11
N VAL A 186 5.36 4.72 -4.03
CA VAL A 186 5.75 4.06 -2.78
C VAL A 186 4.57 3.30 -2.19
N PHE A 187 3.38 3.90 -2.12
CA PHE A 187 2.20 3.22 -1.58
C PHE A 187 1.72 2.09 -2.48
N THR A 188 1.71 2.28 -3.80
CA THR A 188 1.39 1.20 -4.74
C THR A 188 2.37 0.03 -4.59
N THR A 189 3.65 0.33 -4.37
CA THR A 189 4.68 -0.68 -4.10
C THR A 189 4.41 -1.42 -2.79
N ILE A 190 4.10 -0.69 -1.72
CA ILE A 190 3.76 -1.28 -0.41
C ILE A 190 2.49 -2.13 -0.50
N GLN A 191 1.45 -1.67 -1.20
CA GLN A 191 0.23 -2.43 -1.44
C GLN A 191 0.51 -3.72 -2.20
N SER A 192 1.28 -3.65 -3.28
CA SER A 192 1.67 -4.82 -4.06
C SER A 192 2.50 -5.79 -3.21
N LEU A 193 3.43 -5.27 -2.41
CA LEU A 193 4.24 -6.06 -1.49
C LEU A 193 3.35 -6.78 -0.47
N ALA A 194 2.45 -6.05 0.19
CA ALA A 194 1.52 -6.58 1.18
C ALA A 194 0.68 -7.73 0.61
N LEU A 195 0.14 -7.55 -0.59
CA LEU A 195 -0.60 -8.59 -1.31
C LEU A 195 0.25 -9.83 -1.59
N LYS A 196 1.51 -9.64 -2.02
CA LYS A 196 2.42 -10.75 -2.34
C LYS A 196 2.86 -11.54 -1.11
N ILE A 197 3.06 -10.89 0.03
CA ILE A 197 3.50 -11.55 1.27
C ILE A 197 2.34 -11.99 2.18
N GLY A 198 1.09 -11.69 1.80
CA GLY A 198 -0.08 -11.98 2.62
C GLY A 198 -0.21 -11.09 3.86
N ALA A 199 0.39 -9.90 3.86
CA ALA A 199 0.24 -8.92 4.93
C ALA A 199 -1.01 -8.05 4.71
N THR A 200 -1.65 -7.67 5.80
CA THR A 200 -2.80 -6.76 5.78
C THR A 200 -2.35 -5.31 5.98
N LEU A 201 -3.06 -4.37 5.37
CA LEU A 201 -2.81 -2.95 5.56
C LEU A 201 -3.69 -2.40 6.68
N MET A 202 -3.07 -1.64 7.59
CA MET A 202 -3.76 -0.88 8.63
C MET A 202 -3.47 0.60 8.45
N PHE A 203 -4.50 1.45 8.46
CA PHE A 203 -4.33 2.89 8.44
C PHE A 203 -4.62 3.49 9.81
N ASP A 204 -3.71 4.34 10.29
CA ASP A 204 -3.82 5.04 11.56
C ASP A 204 -3.96 6.55 11.43
N ASN A 205 -4.31 7.19 12.56
CA ASN A 205 -4.52 8.63 12.69
C ASN A 205 -5.62 9.17 11.75
N ILE A 206 -6.66 8.37 11.51
CA ILE A 206 -7.82 8.78 10.71
C ILE A 206 -8.66 9.78 11.51
N GLN A 207 -8.74 11.02 11.04
CA GLN A 207 -9.43 12.13 11.68
C GLN A 207 -10.65 12.62 10.89
N THR A 208 -10.82 12.18 9.64
CA THR A 208 -11.91 12.61 8.76
C THR A 208 -12.47 11.45 7.94
N ASP A 209 -13.73 11.56 7.52
CA ASP A 209 -14.38 10.60 6.60
C ASP A 209 -13.65 10.49 5.26
N TYR A 210 -13.05 11.59 4.79
CA TYR A 210 -12.27 11.60 3.56
C TYR A 210 -11.01 10.71 3.67
N GLN A 211 -10.28 10.83 4.78
CA GLN A 211 -9.14 9.96 5.09
C GLN A 211 -9.57 8.49 5.23
N LEU A 212 -10.72 8.23 5.85
CA LEU A 212 -11.28 6.89 5.98
C LEU A 212 -11.61 6.28 4.61
N HIS A 213 -12.31 7.02 3.76
CA HIS A 213 -12.62 6.60 2.39
C HIS A 213 -11.35 6.31 1.59
N HIS A 214 -10.34 7.17 1.71
CA HIS A 214 -9.09 6.99 1.00
C HIS A 214 -8.30 5.78 1.49
N ALA A 215 -8.24 5.54 2.80
CA ALA A 215 -7.66 4.32 3.35
C ALA A 215 -8.37 3.07 2.79
N TRP A 216 -9.71 3.07 2.80
CA TRP A 216 -10.51 1.96 2.27
C TRP A 216 -10.24 1.70 0.79
N LYS A 217 -10.24 2.77 -0.04
CA LYS A 217 -9.93 2.69 -1.47
C LYS A 217 -8.53 2.13 -1.75
N ASN A 218 -7.59 2.37 -0.84
CA ASN A 218 -6.20 1.93 -0.92
C ASN A 218 -5.95 0.56 -0.25
N GLY A 219 -6.98 -0.26 -0.10
CA GLY A 219 -6.83 -1.65 0.33
C GLY A 219 -6.58 -1.83 1.82
N ALA A 220 -6.89 -0.83 2.65
CA ALA A 220 -6.89 -0.97 4.09
C ALA A 220 -7.87 -2.06 4.54
N ARG A 221 -7.39 -3.02 5.33
CA ARG A 221 -8.25 -3.97 6.04
C ARG A 221 -8.61 -3.47 7.43
N TYR A 222 -7.68 -2.78 8.09
CA TYR A 222 -7.84 -2.30 9.45
C TYR A 222 -7.74 -0.77 9.53
N PHE A 223 -8.52 -0.18 10.41
CA PHE A 223 -8.63 1.27 10.57
C PHE A 223 -8.60 1.66 12.05
N LYS A 224 -7.88 2.74 12.35
CA LYS A 224 -7.93 3.38 13.67
C LYS A 224 -7.74 4.89 13.58
N GLY A 225 -8.30 5.61 14.54
CA GLY A 225 -8.21 7.05 14.66
C GLY A 225 -9.48 7.69 15.20
N GLU A 226 -9.38 8.97 15.56
CA GLU A 226 -10.44 9.71 16.24
C GLU A 226 -11.76 9.80 15.46
N ASN A 227 -11.74 9.70 14.13
CA ASN A 227 -12.95 9.70 13.30
C ASN A 227 -13.83 8.46 13.57
N LEU A 228 -13.19 7.34 13.90
CA LEU A 228 -13.85 6.08 14.23
C LEU A 228 -14.18 6.09 15.72
N GLN A 229 -13.15 6.00 16.55
CA GLN A 229 -13.28 5.93 18.00
C GLN A 229 -12.00 6.45 18.66
N LYS A 230 -12.16 7.33 19.65
CA LYS A 230 -11.04 7.80 20.46
C LYS A 230 -10.50 6.67 21.35
N PRO A 231 -9.22 6.71 21.74
CA PRO A 231 -8.68 5.77 22.74
C PRO A 231 -9.52 5.78 24.02
N VAL A 232 -9.69 4.59 24.62
CA VAL A 232 -10.54 4.36 25.79
C VAL A 232 -9.75 3.73 26.92
N THR A 233 -10.14 3.97 28.17
CA THR A 233 -9.59 3.30 29.36
C THR A 233 -10.30 1.98 29.66
N GLU A 234 -11.56 1.85 29.23
CA GLU A 234 -12.38 0.65 29.41
C GLU A 234 -12.74 0.01 28.07
N PHE A 235 -12.80 -1.32 28.03
CA PHE A 235 -13.13 -2.06 26.82
C PHE A 235 -14.60 -1.87 26.43
N ILE A 236 -14.82 -1.54 25.15
CA ILE A 236 -16.14 -1.37 24.56
C ILE A 236 -16.62 -2.62 23.82
N SER A 237 -17.93 -2.67 23.54
CA SER A 237 -18.52 -3.75 22.76
C SER A 237 -17.90 -3.86 21.36
N ARG A 238 -17.70 -5.10 20.90
CA ARG A 238 -17.25 -5.43 19.54
C ARG A 238 -18.09 -4.75 18.45
N PHE A 239 -19.38 -4.54 18.73
CA PHE A 239 -20.36 -4.07 17.75
C PHE A 239 -20.64 -2.56 17.81
N THR A 240 -19.93 -1.80 18.64
CA THR A 240 -20.21 -0.38 18.94
C THR A 240 -20.40 0.50 17.69
N LEU A 241 -19.57 0.34 16.65
CA LEU A 241 -19.66 1.14 15.41
C LEU A 241 -20.22 0.39 14.20
N LYS A 242 -20.72 -0.84 14.38
CA LYS A 242 -20.99 -1.75 13.26
C LYS A 242 -21.89 -1.15 12.18
N GLU A 243 -23.05 -0.66 12.57
CA GLU A 243 -24.03 -0.14 11.60
C GLU A 243 -23.57 1.20 11.00
N LYS A 244 -22.95 2.08 11.80
CA LYS A 244 -22.41 3.36 11.31
C LYS A 244 -21.32 3.12 10.27
N PHE A 245 -20.32 2.31 10.61
CA PHE A 245 -19.19 2.06 9.72
C PHE A 245 -19.60 1.28 8.47
N ARG A 246 -20.56 0.35 8.60
CA ARG A 246 -21.15 -0.34 7.44
C ARG A 246 -21.85 0.64 6.48
N SER A 247 -22.60 1.60 7.01
CA SER A 247 -23.28 2.63 6.20
C SER A 247 -22.26 3.52 5.45
N GLU A 248 -21.18 3.92 6.11
CA GLU A 248 -20.07 4.66 5.48
C GLU A 248 -19.42 3.86 4.35
N CYS A 249 -19.10 2.58 4.58
CA CYS A 249 -18.56 1.69 3.55
C CYS A 249 -19.51 1.53 2.36
N GLN A 250 -20.83 1.47 2.58
CA GLN A 250 -21.81 1.45 1.48
C GLN A 250 -21.74 2.71 0.61
N HIS A 251 -21.55 3.88 1.24
CA HIS A 251 -21.37 5.13 0.51
C HIS A 251 -20.09 5.12 -0.33
N PHE A 252 -18.97 4.65 0.23
CA PHE A 252 -17.70 4.48 -0.48
C PHE A 252 -17.85 3.57 -1.70
N ILE A 253 -18.46 2.39 -1.52
CA ILE A 253 -18.71 1.41 -2.59
C ILE A 253 -19.52 2.04 -3.72
N SER A 254 -20.61 2.75 -3.39
CA SER A 254 -21.48 3.37 -4.39
C SER A 254 -20.74 4.44 -5.22
N THR A 255 -19.89 5.23 -4.56
CA THR A 255 -19.11 6.30 -5.19
C THR A 255 -18.05 5.73 -6.12
N GLU A 256 -17.24 4.77 -5.63
CA GLU A 256 -16.18 4.16 -6.45
C GLU A 256 -16.75 3.32 -7.59
N LYS A 257 -17.87 2.61 -7.39
CA LYS A 257 -18.54 1.88 -8.47
C LYS A 257 -18.94 2.81 -9.62
N LYS A 258 -19.58 3.94 -9.31
CA LYS A 258 -19.98 4.94 -10.32
C LYS A 258 -18.78 5.51 -11.06
N LEU A 259 -17.68 5.78 -10.36
CA LEU A 259 -16.44 6.27 -10.96
C LEU A 259 -15.82 5.23 -11.91
N LEU A 260 -15.75 3.97 -11.49
CA LEU A 260 -15.21 2.87 -12.29
C LEU A 260 -16.06 2.59 -13.54
N GLU A 261 -17.39 2.66 -13.42
CA GLU A 261 -18.30 2.51 -14.55
C GLU A 261 -18.08 3.62 -15.59
N SER A 262 -17.97 4.88 -15.16
CA SER A 262 -17.67 6.00 -16.05
C SER A 262 -16.34 5.79 -16.79
N LYS A 263 -15.28 5.43 -16.06
CA LYS A 263 -13.95 5.17 -16.65
C LYS A 263 -13.98 4.02 -17.65
N TYR A 264 -14.71 2.96 -17.33
CA TYR A 264 -14.85 1.81 -18.20
C TYR A 264 -15.54 2.17 -19.52
N VAL A 265 -16.59 3.00 -19.47
CA VAL A 265 -17.27 3.51 -20.67
C VAL A 265 -16.31 4.33 -21.54
N GLU A 266 -15.56 5.26 -20.95
CA GLU A 266 -14.59 6.08 -21.69
C GLU A 266 -13.49 5.24 -22.36
N ILE A 267 -12.89 4.30 -21.62
CA ILE A 267 -11.89 3.38 -22.17
C ILE A 267 -12.47 2.56 -23.33
N LYS A 268 -13.71 2.07 -23.20
CA LYS A 268 -14.37 1.28 -24.25
C LYS A 268 -14.67 2.11 -25.49
N ASN A 269 -15.09 3.36 -25.32
CA ASN A 269 -15.32 4.30 -26.42
C ASN A 269 -14.01 4.58 -27.17
N LEU A 270 -12.94 4.90 -26.44
CA LEU A 270 -11.62 5.12 -27.03
C LEU A 270 -11.12 3.87 -27.76
N GLN A 271 -11.26 2.69 -27.15
CA GLN A 271 -10.91 1.42 -27.78
C GLN A 271 -11.63 1.26 -29.12
N LYS A 272 -12.96 1.41 -29.14
CA LYS A 272 -13.76 1.27 -30.36
C LYS A 272 -13.32 2.25 -31.45
N THR A 273 -13.08 3.51 -31.07
CA THR A 273 -12.61 4.55 -32.00
C THR A 273 -11.26 4.17 -32.61
N ILE A 274 -10.28 3.82 -31.79
CA ILE A 274 -8.93 3.47 -32.28
C ILE A 274 -8.96 2.19 -33.11
N SER A 275 -9.68 1.14 -32.68
CA SER A 275 -9.82 -0.10 -33.48
C SER A 275 -10.40 0.20 -34.86
N THR A 276 -11.46 1.00 -34.93
CA THR A 276 -12.12 1.37 -36.19
C THR A 276 -11.15 2.12 -37.11
N ILE A 277 -10.38 3.07 -36.57
CA ILE A 277 -9.36 3.80 -37.32
C ILE A 277 -8.28 2.85 -37.89
N VAL A 278 -7.78 1.92 -37.08
CA VAL A 278 -6.76 0.96 -37.51
C VAL A 278 -7.29 -0.02 -38.56
N GLU A 279 -8.53 -0.51 -38.41
CA GLU A 279 -9.19 -1.41 -39.35
C GLU A 279 -9.51 -0.75 -40.71
N GLU A 280 -9.83 0.54 -40.71
CA GLU A 280 -10.03 1.34 -41.93
C GLU A 280 -8.73 1.60 -42.67
N VAL A 281 -7.67 2.01 -41.95
CA VAL A 281 -6.37 2.38 -42.55
C VAL A 281 -5.55 1.16 -42.96
N LYS A 282 -5.66 0.05 -42.21
CA LYS A 282 -4.88 -1.20 -42.41
C LYS A 282 -3.38 -0.91 -42.53
N PRO A 283 -2.76 -0.35 -41.47
CA PRO A 283 -1.35 0.04 -41.50
C PRO A 283 -0.45 -1.16 -41.80
N SER A 284 0.70 -0.94 -42.42
CA SER A 284 1.70 -1.97 -42.65
C SER A 284 3.09 -1.49 -42.27
N SER A 285 3.86 -2.36 -41.60
CA SER A 285 5.26 -2.10 -41.24
C SER A 285 6.15 -1.77 -42.45
N LYS A 286 5.78 -2.29 -43.62
CA LYS A 286 6.51 -2.08 -44.89
C LYS A 286 6.04 -0.86 -45.68
N ASN A 287 4.97 -0.18 -45.26
CA ASN A 287 4.39 0.94 -45.98
C ASN A 287 4.30 2.19 -45.08
N VAL A 288 5.34 3.03 -45.14
CA VAL A 288 5.41 4.29 -44.36
C VAL A 288 4.25 5.23 -44.67
N GLU A 289 3.73 5.25 -45.90
CA GLU A 289 2.59 6.10 -46.26
C GLU A 289 1.33 5.71 -45.48
N SER A 290 1.07 4.40 -45.34
CA SER A 290 -0.06 3.92 -44.52
C SER A 290 0.09 4.31 -43.05
N LEU A 291 1.32 4.34 -42.54
CA LEU A 291 1.60 4.80 -41.17
C LEU A 291 1.34 6.31 -41.05
N LEU A 292 1.75 7.13 -42.02
CA LEU A 292 1.44 8.56 -42.03
C LEU A 292 -0.06 8.86 -42.20
N GLN A 293 -0.81 8.00 -42.89
CA GLN A 293 -2.27 8.10 -42.94
C GLN A 293 -2.90 7.79 -41.58
N LEU A 294 -2.39 6.77 -40.88
CA LEU A 294 -2.82 6.43 -39.52
C LEU A 294 -2.55 7.58 -38.55
N SER A 295 -1.38 8.22 -38.64
CA SER A 295 -0.99 9.31 -37.74
C SER A 295 -1.95 10.50 -37.79
N LYS A 296 -2.41 10.88 -39.00
CA LYS A 296 -3.42 11.93 -39.19
C LYS A 296 -4.76 11.59 -38.53
N ARG A 297 -5.17 10.33 -38.56
CA ARG A 297 -6.43 9.87 -37.93
C ARG A 297 -6.31 9.77 -36.41
N LEU A 298 -5.09 9.60 -35.88
CA LEU A 298 -4.81 9.45 -34.46
C LEU A 298 -4.39 10.75 -33.75
N GLU A 299 -4.32 11.88 -34.47
CA GLU A 299 -3.78 13.15 -33.98
C GLU A 299 -4.44 13.65 -32.68
N ALA A 300 -5.73 13.39 -32.49
CA ALA A 300 -6.46 13.77 -31.28
C ALA A 300 -6.28 12.81 -30.09
N TYR A 301 -5.59 11.67 -30.27
CA TYR A 301 -5.58 10.58 -29.31
C TYR A 301 -4.17 10.15 -28.89
N ALA A 302 -3.24 10.08 -29.83
CA ALA A 302 -1.96 9.40 -29.63
C ALA A 302 -0.78 10.29 -30.00
N PHE A 303 0.34 10.15 -29.27
CA PHE A 303 1.59 10.82 -29.61
C PHE A 303 2.64 9.87 -30.20
N ARG A 304 2.49 8.55 -30.04
CA ARG A 304 3.43 7.57 -30.60
C ARG A 304 2.71 6.32 -31.04
N PHE A 305 3.14 5.72 -32.15
CA PHE A 305 2.81 4.32 -32.45
C PHE A 305 3.88 3.63 -33.28
N TYR A 306 3.86 2.29 -33.20
CA TYR A 306 4.78 1.40 -33.90
C TYR A 306 4.19 -0.02 -34.01
N ILE A 307 4.80 -0.84 -34.87
CA ILE A 307 4.40 -2.23 -35.11
C ILE A 307 5.53 -3.18 -34.71
N CYS A 308 5.19 -4.26 -34.02
CA CYS A 308 6.10 -5.36 -33.71
C CYS A 308 5.57 -6.68 -34.23
N ASN A 309 6.49 -7.63 -34.43
CA ASN A 309 6.14 -9.03 -34.64
C ASN A 309 5.83 -9.75 -33.31
N GLU A 310 5.46 -11.03 -33.39
CA GLU A 310 5.11 -11.87 -32.22
C GLU A 310 6.27 -12.08 -31.22
N GLU A 311 7.52 -11.94 -31.66
CA GLU A 311 8.72 -12.05 -30.83
C GLU A 311 9.13 -10.71 -30.19
N GLY A 312 8.36 -9.65 -30.46
CA GLY A 312 8.59 -8.30 -29.94
C GLY A 312 9.65 -7.49 -30.67
N PHE A 313 10.14 -7.95 -31.83
CA PHE A 313 10.96 -7.13 -32.71
C PHE A 313 10.10 -6.09 -33.41
N GLN A 314 10.49 -4.84 -33.31
CA GLN A 314 9.84 -3.73 -33.98
C GLN A 314 10.13 -3.76 -35.49
N THR A 315 9.08 -3.91 -36.29
CA THR A 315 9.16 -4.04 -37.76
C THR A 315 8.89 -2.72 -38.49
N SER A 316 8.29 -1.73 -37.84
CA SER A 316 8.06 -0.39 -38.39
C SER A 316 8.96 0.68 -37.76
N PRO A 317 9.16 1.84 -38.41
CA PRO A 317 9.65 3.02 -37.70
C PRO A 317 8.69 3.42 -36.57
N ASN A 318 9.20 4.20 -35.61
CA ASN A 318 8.35 4.95 -34.70
C ASN A 318 7.71 6.11 -35.48
N ILE A 319 6.41 6.29 -35.31
CA ILE A 319 5.73 7.51 -35.73
C ILE A 319 5.43 8.30 -34.47
N PHE A 320 6.09 9.45 -34.33
CA PHE A 320 6.16 10.20 -33.07
C PHE A 320 5.76 11.66 -33.28
N PHE A 321 4.78 12.12 -32.53
CA PHE A 321 4.32 13.50 -32.52
C PHE A 321 5.23 14.34 -31.63
N LYS A 322 5.91 15.32 -32.23
CA LYS A 322 6.81 16.23 -31.53
C LYS A 322 6.82 17.59 -32.21
N ASP A 323 6.87 18.66 -31.42
CA ASP A 323 6.98 20.04 -31.92
C ASP A 323 5.86 20.40 -32.92
N GLY A 324 4.65 19.88 -32.70
CA GLY A 324 3.47 20.14 -33.53
C GLY A 324 3.41 19.33 -34.83
N ALA A 325 4.28 18.34 -35.03
CA ALA A 325 4.30 17.52 -36.24
C ALA A 325 4.59 16.03 -35.96
N TRP A 326 4.06 15.17 -36.84
CA TRP A 326 4.38 13.74 -36.85
C TRP A 326 5.71 13.48 -37.56
N ASN A 327 6.64 12.83 -36.86
CA ASN A 327 7.98 12.52 -37.33
C ASN A 327 8.17 11.01 -37.50
N VAL A 328 8.89 10.61 -38.54
CA VAL A 328 9.25 9.20 -38.81
C VAL A 328 10.64 8.90 -38.27
N GLN A 329 10.75 7.95 -37.36
CA GLN A 329 11.99 7.57 -36.68
C GLN A 329 12.40 6.14 -37.03
N ASN A 330 13.28 5.99 -38.03
CA ASN A 330 13.73 4.68 -38.53
C ASN A 330 14.70 3.94 -37.59
N ASN A 331 15.33 4.64 -36.66
CA ASN A 331 16.28 4.06 -35.69
C ASN A 331 15.65 3.06 -34.71
N ALA A 332 14.31 2.98 -34.66
CA ALA A 332 13.59 2.05 -33.80
C ALA A 332 13.40 0.66 -34.45
N ILE A 333 13.59 0.53 -35.77
CA ILE A 333 13.45 -0.74 -36.49
C ILE A 333 14.51 -1.73 -35.98
N GLY A 334 14.07 -2.95 -35.66
CA GLY A 334 14.94 -4.03 -35.15
C GLY A 334 15.16 -4.01 -33.64
N LYS A 335 14.70 -2.97 -32.92
CA LYS A 335 14.66 -3.01 -31.44
C LYS A 335 13.72 -4.11 -30.97
N ASN A 336 14.01 -4.69 -29.80
CA ASN A 336 13.19 -5.73 -29.19
C ASN A 336 12.54 -5.24 -27.88
N TRP A 337 11.25 -5.53 -27.70
CA TRP A 337 10.44 -5.09 -26.55
C TRP A 337 9.95 -6.22 -25.64
N SER A 338 10.34 -7.47 -25.91
CA SER A 338 9.92 -8.66 -25.15
C SER A 338 10.35 -8.66 -23.68
N TRP A 339 11.38 -7.90 -23.33
CA TRP A 339 11.86 -7.73 -21.95
C TRP A 339 10.92 -6.88 -21.09
N ARG A 340 9.96 -6.16 -21.68
CA ARG A 340 8.95 -5.42 -20.90
C ARG A 340 8.02 -6.43 -20.21
N PRO A 341 7.76 -6.30 -18.89
CA PRO A 341 7.11 -7.35 -18.08
C PRO A 341 5.77 -7.87 -18.61
N TYR A 342 4.99 -7.04 -19.32
CA TYR A 342 3.65 -7.39 -19.81
C TYR A 342 3.61 -7.78 -21.30
N PHE A 343 4.71 -7.64 -22.03
CA PHE A 343 4.69 -7.66 -23.51
C PHE A 343 4.25 -9.03 -24.05
N LEU A 344 4.98 -10.11 -23.72
CA LEU A 344 4.69 -11.45 -24.24
C LEU A 344 3.32 -11.97 -23.81
N PHE A 345 2.93 -11.71 -22.55
CA PHE A 345 1.59 -12.04 -22.07
C PHE A 345 0.50 -11.36 -22.90
N ASN A 346 0.68 -10.08 -23.21
CA ASN A 346 -0.26 -9.32 -24.02
C ASN A 346 -0.34 -9.82 -25.47
N ILE A 347 0.78 -10.20 -26.08
CA ILE A 347 0.80 -10.79 -27.43
C ILE A 347 -0.02 -12.10 -27.47
N ILE A 348 0.22 -13.01 -26.52
CA ILE A 348 -0.49 -14.30 -26.46
C ILE A 348 -1.98 -14.07 -26.26
N LYS A 349 -2.35 -13.14 -25.38
CA LYS A 349 -3.75 -12.79 -25.12
C LYS A 349 -4.43 -12.22 -26.36
N MET A 350 -3.81 -11.26 -27.05
CA MET A 350 -4.35 -10.69 -28.28
C MET A 350 -4.51 -11.72 -29.40
N ARG A 351 -3.60 -12.69 -29.50
CA ARG A 351 -3.69 -13.78 -30.49
C ARG A 351 -4.89 -14.71 -30.24
N ASN A 352 -5.23 -14.97 -28.98
CA ASN A 352 -6.32 -15.88 -28.64
C ASN A 352 -7.68 -15.18 -28.59
N ASP A 353 -7.72 -13.94 -28.11
CA ASP A 353 -8.97 -13.18 -27.92
C ASP A 353 -9.36 -12.36 -29.16
N GLU A 354 -8.43 -12.19 -30.12
CA GLU A 354 -8.53 -11.34 -31.31
C GLU A 354 -8.99 -9.90 -31.02
N LYS A 355 -8.71 -9.41 -29.80
CA LYS A 355 -9.15 -8.10 -29.33
C LYS A 355 -7.97 -7.28 -28.86
N GLY A 356 -7.98 -6.01 -29.26
CA GLY A 356 -7.05 -5.04 -28.70
C GLY A 356 -7.37 -4.70 -27.25
N GLN A 357 -6.36 -4.22 -26.54
CA GLN A 357 -6.44 -3.91 -25.12
C GLN A 357 -5.55 -2.73 -24.74
N PHE A 358 -5.98 -2.00 -23.72
CA PHE A 358 -5.16 -0.98 -23.07
C PHE A 358 -4.28 -1.59 -21.98
N SER A 359 -3.08 -1.04 -21.84
CA SER A 359 -2.25 -1.26 -20.66
C SER A 359 -2.84 -0.60 -19.40
N SER A 360 -2.30 -0.96 -18.25
CA SER A 360 -2.34 -0.08 -17.08
C SER A 360 -1.62 1.24 -17.39
N VAL A 361 -1.86 2.25 -16.56
CA VAL A 361 -1.17 3.54 -16.65
C VAL A 361 0.28 3.34 -16.27
N TYR A 362 1.18 3.96 -17.02
CA TYR A 362 2.62 3.94 -16.73
C TYR A 362 3.27 5.25 -17.24
N SER A 363 4.46 5.57 -16.74
CA SER A 363 5.25 6.71 -17.21
C SER A 363 6.06 6.31 -18.44
N ASP A 364 5.92 7.07 -19.53
CA ASP A 364 6.68 6.82 -20.75
C ASP A 364 8.20 7.04 -20.53
N ILE A 365 9.01 6.16 -21.11
CA ILE A 365 10.47 6.16 -20.92
C ILE A 365 11.13 7.38 -21.61
N GLU A 366 10.56 7.89 -22.69
CA GLU A 366 11.14 9.00 -23.46
C GLU A 366 10.61 10.36 -23.01
N THR A 367 9.30 10.49 -22.74
CA THR A 367 8.68 11.77 -22.35
C THR A 367 8.56 11.97 -20.84
N GLY A 368 8.52 10.88 -20.06
CA GLY A 368 8.24 10.90 -18.62
C GLY A 368 6.76 11.09 -18.26
N GLU A 369 5.89 11.36 -19.23
CA GLU A 369 4.47 11.59 -19.02
C GLU A 369 3.70 10.30 -18.78
N LEU A 370 2.57 10.37 -18.08
CA LEU A 370 1.70 9.21 -17.89
C LEU A 370 0.95 8.90 -19.18
N THR A 371 0.97 7.64 -19.57
CA THR A 371 0.30 7.15 -20.78
C THR A 371 -0.36 5.79 -20.53
N ARG A 372 -1.18 5.39 -21.50
CA ARG A 372 -1.63 4.02 -21.71
C ARG A 372 -1.30 3.63 -23.13
N THR A 373 -0.84 2.40 -23.34
CA THR A 373 -0.62 1.87 -24.67
C THR A 373 -1.81 1.01 -25.06
N TYR A 374 -2.48 1.37 -26.15
CA TYR A 374 -3.41 0.49 -26.84
C TYR A 374 -2.63 -0.47 -27.73
N SER A 375 -2.88 -1.76 -27.60
CA SER A 375 -2.25 -2.79 -28.44
C SER A 375 -3.34 -3.57 -29.17
N MET A 376 -3.17 -3.84 -30.47
CA MET A 376 -4.08 -4.71 -31.23
C MET A 376 -3.36 -5.45 -32.37
N PRO A 377 -3.85 -6.63 -32.79
CA PRO A 377 -3.34 -7.30 -33.99
C PRO A 377 -3.67 -6.49 -35.24
N VAL A 378 -2.70 -6.37 -36.15
CA VAL A 378 -2.88 -5.79 -37.49
C VAL A 378 -3.04 -6.91 -38.52
N ASN A 379 -2.33 -8.02 -38.30
CA ASN A 379 -2.45 -9.27 -39.03
C ASN A 379 -2.02 -10.43 -38.11
N ASN A 380 -1.97 -11.65 -38.64
CA ASN A 380 -1.67 -12.86 -37.85
C ASN A 380 -0.28 -12.87 -37.19
N LYS A 381 0.64 -11.98 -37.59
CA LYS A 381 2.04 -11.97 -37.12
C LYS A 381 2.51 -10.62 -36.58
N GLU A 382 1.71 -9.57 -36.73
CA GLU A 382 2.09 -8.21 -36.38
C GLU A 382 1.02 -7.51 -35.54
N PHE A 383 1.50 -6.71 -34.59
CA PHE A 383 0.70 -6.01 -33.59
C PHE A 383 1.10 -4.54 -33.59
N VAL A 384 0.10 -3.65 -33.60
CA VAL A 384 0.32 -2.21 -33.46
C VAL A 384 0.21 -1.82 -31.99
N PHE A 385 1.10 -0.94 -31.56
CA PHE A 385 1.15 -0.34 -30.24
C PHE A 385 0.98 1.16 -30.40
N ILE A 386 0.00 1.76 -29.71
CA ILE A 386 -0.38 3.15 -29.83
C ILE A 386 -0.39 3.77 -28.43
N ASP A 387 0.51 4.71 -28.18
CA ASP A 387 0.65 5.41 -26.91
C ASP A 387 -0.24 6.66 -26.88
N ILE A 388 -1.18 6.70 -25.93
CA ILE A 388 -2.20 7.75 -25.80
C ILE A 388 -1.63 8.98 -25.10
N MET A 389 -1.99 10.16 -25.59
CA MET A 389 -1.56 11.44 -25.02
C MET A 389 -2.07 11.63 -23.59
N TYR A 390 -1.24 12.22 -22.73
CA TYR A 390 -1.63 12.54 -21.35
C TYR A 390 -2.86 13.44 -21.30
N ASP A 391 -2.89 14.50 -22.11
CA ASP A 391 -4.00 15.47 -22.15
C ASP A 391 -5.34 14.78 -22.44
N TYR A 392 -5.38 13.89 -23.43
CA TYR A 392 -6.58 13.09 -23.73
C TYR A 392 -7.01 12.25 -22.52
N LEU A 393 -6.07 11.52 -21.92
CA LEU A 393 -6.36 10.67 -20.76
C LEU A 393 -6.88 11.51 -19.58
N PHE A 394 -6.32 12.70 -19.37
CA PHE A 394 -6.65 13.59 -18.27
C PHE A 394 -8.04 14.19 -18.42
N GLU A 395 -8.35 14.74 -19.60
CA GLU A 395 -9.67 15.30 -19.94
C GLU A 395 -10.80 14.28 -19.79
N HIS A 396 -10.52 13.02 -20.11
CA HIS A 396 -11.50 11.92 -20.02
C HIS A 396 -11.43 11.16 -18.68
N ASN A 397 -10.62 11.62 -17.72
CA ASN A 397 -10.46 11.03 -16.39
C ASN A 397 -10.08 9.52 -16.39
N ILE A 398 -9.24 9.10 -17.34
CA ILE A 398 -8.76 7.72 -17.49
C ILE A 398 -7.26 7.56 -17.20
N VAL A 399 -6.59 8.61 -16.70
CA VAL A 399 -5.20 8.56 -16.15
C VAL A 399 -5.12 7.82 -14.82
N ASN A 400 -6.19 7.84 -14.01
CA ASN A 400 -6.14 7.39 -12.60
C ASN A 400 -6.86 6.07 -12.34
#